data_AF-A0A962GM92-F1
#
_entry.id   AF-A0A962GM92-F1
#
_cell.length_a   1.000
_cell.length_b   1.000
_cell.length_c   1.000
_cell.angle_alpha   90.00
_cell.angle_beta   90.00
_cell.angle_gamma   90.00
#
_symmetry.space_group_name_H-M   'P 1'
#
loop_
_entity.id
_entity.type
_entity.pdbx_description
1 polymer ?
#
loop_
_entity_poly.entity_id
_entity_poly.type
_entity_poly.pdbx_seq_one_letter_code
_entity_poly.pdbx_strand_id
1 'polypeptide(L)'
;MFKTLSQSPLNKAAIFVVVCLIGAIVLSVVLLSSRFTVPEPLTIILGVASLLLVWHFSFQFPYLGMVSMERLPQFHMLLTLSISDTLIINAIAALMMPFLNKKYRMDSYSIAFLRAGNNIAMNIFLILSGYLIIEYFLELPITSLSVKTVFVLLFAAIVTQIVNVIHMVGFINFYNKKGYKLVMTPKMMFMDLVFVPVGVLSALLYKFDDKRIFGLFCFFVVLVLFSFNSFMSDKLLDRN
;
A
#
# COMPACT_ATOMS: atom_id res chain seq x y z
N MET A 1 5.16 38.59 19.11
CA MET A 1 4.22 38.32 17.99
C MET A 1 4.75 37.21 17.07
N PHE A 2 5.20 36.09 17.65
CA PHE A 2 5.58 34.86 16.94
C PHE A 2 4.85 33.71 17.64
N LYS A 3 3.53 33.58 17.44
CA LYS A 3 2.90 32.27 17.59
C LYS A 3 3.44 31.45 16.43
N THR A 4 4.55 30.78 16.72
CA THR A 4 5.36 29.95 15.84
C THR A 4 4.52 29.22 14.80
N LEU A 5 4.86 29.38 13.52
CA LEU A 5 4.31 28.64 12.37
C LEU A 5 4.15 27.12 12.65
N SER A 6 4.93 26.55 13.56
CA SER A 6 4.81 25.18 14.10
C SER A 6 3.43 24.76 14.68
N GLN A 7 2.53 25.69 15.02
CA GLN A 7 1.31 25.33 15.77
C GLN A 7 0.12 24.84 14.94
N SER A 8 0.05 25.12 13.63
CA SER A 8 -1.08 24.66 12.82
C SER A 8 -0.99 23.13 12.57
N PRO A 9 -2.10 22.37 12.64
CA PRO A 9 -2.10 20.94 12.34
C PRO A 9 -1.56 20.62 10.94
N LEU A 10 -1.80 21.52 9.98
CA LEU A 10 -1.28 21.41 8.62
C LEU A 10 0.26 21.45 8.59
N ASN A 11 0.88 22.35 9.36
CA ASN A 11 2.34 22.48 9.40
C ASN A 11 3.00 21.30 10.12
N LYS A 12 2.35 20.75 11.15
CA LYS A 12 2.82 19.53 11.82
C LYS A 12 2.76 18.31 10.89
N ALA A 13 1.66 18.15 10.16
CA ALA A 13 1.54 17.12 9.14
C ALA A 13 2.58 17.30 8.02
N ALA A 14 2.82 18.54 7.58
CA ALA A 14 3.85 18.84 6.58
C ALA A 14 5.24 18.41 7.04
N ILE A 15 5.64 18.77 8.26
CA ILE A 15 6.94 18.37 8.82
C ILE A 15 7.06 16.84 8.88
N PHE A 16 6.04 16.16 9.40
CA PHE A 16 6.01 14.69 9.44
C PHE A 16 6.18 14.08 8.05
N VAL A 17 5.41 14.55 7.06
CA VAL A 17 5.48 14.07 5.68
C VAL A 17 6.86 14.30 5.08
N VAL A 18 7.45 15.49 5.26
CA VAL A 18 8.78 15.80 4.75
C VAL A 18 9.84 14.91 5.39
N VAL A 19 9.80 14.69 6.70
CA VAL A 19 10.75 13.81 7.40
C VAL A 19 10.62 12.37 6.89
N CYS A 20 9.40 11.85 6.79
CA CYS A 20 9.16 10.51 6.24
C CYS A 20 9.64 10.39 4.79
N LEU A 21 9.38 11.40 3.96
CA LEU A 21 9.79 11.39 2.55
C LEU A 21 11.31 11.43 2.40
N ILE A 22 12.00 12.28 3.16
CA ILE A 22 13.47 12.30 3.19
C ILE A 22 14.00 10.94 3.63
N GLY A 23 13.47 10.36 4.71
CA GLY A 23 13.87 9.04 5.18
C GLY A 23 13.67 7.95 4.12
N ALA A 24 12.53 7.97 3.43
CA ALA A 24 12.23 7.03 2.35
C ALA A 24 13.21 7.17 1.17
N ILE A 25 13.52 8.41 0.76
CA ILE A 25 14.47 8.69 -0.33
C ILE A 25 15.88 8.24 0.07
N VAL A 26 16.36 8.61 1.26
CA VAL A 26 17.68 8.21 1.76
C VAL A 26 17.78 6.68 1.81
N LEU A 27 16.77 6.00 2.36
CA LEU A 27 16.75 4.55 2.41
C LEU A 27 16.79 3.92 1.01
N SER A 28 16.02 4.48 0.07
CA SER A 28 16.00 4.01 -1.33
C SER A 28 17.36 4.18 -1.99
N VAL A 29 18.01 5.34 -1.82
CA VAL A 29 19.34 5.61 -2.38
C VAL A 29 20.38 4.65 -1.78
N VAL A 30 20.38 4.46 -0.46
CA VAL A 30 21.32 3.57 0.22
C VAL A 30 21.17 2.13 -0.28
N LEU A 31 19.94 1.63 -0.39
CA LEU A 31 19.69 0.23 -0.75
C LEU A 31 19.78 -0.04 -2.26
N LEU A 32 19.50 0.96 -3.11
CA LEU A 32 19.34 0.77 -4.55
C LEU A 32 20.39 1.46 -5.41
N SER A 33 21.32 2.22 -4.83
CA SER A 33 22.34 2.96 -5.60
C SER A 33 23.04 2.14 -6.69
N SER A 34 23.29 0.85 -6.46
CA SER A 34 23.92 -0.07 -7.42
C SER A 34 22.95 -0.96 -8.21
N ARG A 35 21.65 -0.91 -7.90
CA ARG A 35 20.61 -1.78 -8.46
C ARG A 35 19.47 -1.01 -9.13
N PHE A 36 19.60 0.31 -9.20
CA PHE A 36 18.56 1.17 -9.73
C PHE A 36 18.42 0.98 -11.25
N THR A 37 17.20 0.72 -11.68
CA THR A 37 16.81 0.59 -13.08
C THR A 37 15.63 1.50 -13.36
N VAL A 38 15.50 1.94 -14.62
CA VAL A 38 14.34 2.70 -15.07
C VAL A 38 13.40 1.75 -15.80
N PRO A 39 12.15 1.57 -15.33
CA PRO A 39 11.18 0.72 -16.00
C PRO A 39 10.84 1.23 -17.39
N GLU A 40 10.49 0.30 -18.28
CA GLU A 40 9.97 0.64 -19.58
C GLU A 40 8.65 1.45 -19.46
N PRO A 41 8.40 2.41 -20.37
CA PRO A 41 7.21 3.26 -20.30
C PRO A 41 5.89 2.49 -20.23
N LEU A 42 5.77 1.38 -20.96
CA LEU A 42 4.54 0.57 -20.96
C LEU A 42 4.31 -0.09 -19.59
N THR A 43 5.37 -0.60 -18.96
CA THR A 43 5.31 -1.17 -17.60
C THR A 43 4.87 -0.12 -16.59
N ILE A 44 5.37 1.11 -16.71
CA ILE A 44 4.92 2.23 -15.87
C ILE A 44 3.44 2.50 -16.08
N ILE A 45 3.00 2.66 -17.33
CA ILE A 45 1.62 3.00 -17.66
C ILE A 45 0.65 1.93 -17.14
N LEU A 46 0.93 0.66 -17.44
CA LEU A 46 0.07 -0.45 -17.02
C LEU A 46 0.08 -0.60 -15.50
N GLY A 47 1.24 -0.58 -14.86
CA GLY A 47 1.35 -0.71 -13.40
C GLY A 47 0.65 0.42 -12.65
N VAL A 48 0.84 1.68 -13.08
CA VAL A 48 0.16 2.85 -12.51
C VAL A 48 -1.34 2.75 -12.74
N ALA A 49 -1.78 2.42 -13.95
CA ALA A 49 -3.20 2.27 -14.26
C ALA A 49 -3.85 1.17 -13.41
N SER A 50 -3.19 0.03 -13.22
CA SER A 50 -3.68 -1.06 -12.35
C SER A 50 -3.82 -0.60 -10.89
N LEU A 51 -2.81 0.08 -10.34
CA LEU A 51 -2.90 0.62 -8.97
C LEU A 51 -4.04 1.64 -8.84
N LEU A 52 -4.15 2.58 -9.77
CA LEU A 52 -5.20 3.59 -9.77
C LEU A 52 -6.60 2.99 -9.94
N LEU A 53 -6.74 1.94 -10.75
CA LEU A 53 -8.01 1.23 -10.95
C LEU A 53 -8.44 0.52 -9.67
N VAL A 54 -7.54 -0.25 -9.07
CA VAL A 54 -7.76 -0.96 -7.80
C VAL A 54 -8.10 0.03 -6.68
N TRP A 55 -7.41 1.16 -6.64
CA TRP A 55 -7.73 2.24 -5.70
C TRP A 55 -9.07 2.92 -6.02
N HIS A 56 -9.42 3.14 -7.29
CA HIS A 56 -10.68 3.78 -7.67
C HIS A 56 -11.89 2.97 -7.20
N PHE A 57 -11.81 1.64 -7.29
CA PHE A 57 -12.83 0.71 -6.79
C PHE A 57 -12.68 0.37 -5.30
N SER A 58 -11.81 1.08 -4.58
CA SER A 58 -11.61 0.89 -3.15
C SER A 58 -12.72 1.55 -2.31
N PHE A 59 -12.81 1.19 -1.03
CA PHE A 59 -13.96 1.60 -0.22
C PHE A 59 -13.81 2.97 0.41
N GLN A 60 -14.86 3.77 0.31
CA GLN A 60 -14.95 5.01 1.06
C GLN A 60 -15.10 4.74 2.56
N PHE A 61 -14.19 5.30 3.34
CA PHE A 61 -14.24 5.28 4.80
C PHE A 61 -14.49 6.69 5.34
N PRO A 62 -15.40 6.87 6.31
CA PRO A 62 -15.94 8.20 6.67
C PRO A 62 -14.88 9.23 7.10
N TYR A 63 -13.71 8.78 7.58
CA TYR A 63 -12.68 9.66 8.16
C TYR A 63 -11.29 9.54 7.52
N LEU A 64 -11.03 8.46 6.79
CA LEU A 64 -9.75 8.18 6.13
C LEU A 64 -9.76 8.54 4.64
N GLY A 65 -10.96 8.65 4.06
CA GLY A 65 -11.15 8.81 2.63
C GLY A 65 -11.40 7.46 1.99
N MET A 66 -10.36 6.65 1.73
CA MET A 66 -10.48 5.32 1.12
C MET A 66 -9.58 4.27 1.79
N VAL A 67 -10.02 3.00 1.89
CA VAL A 67 -9.15 1.87 2.26
C VAL A 67 -8.77 1.11 1.01
N SER A 68 -7.48 1.10 0.70
CA SER A 68 -6.98 0.69 -0.59
C SER A 68 -6.69 -0.80 -0.67
N MET A 69 -7.12 -1.44 -1.75
CA MET A 69 -6.81 -2.84 -2.08
C MET A 69 -5.41 -2.98 -2.75
N GLU A 70 -4.56 -1.97 -2.61
CA GLU A 70 -3.24 -1.84 -3.23
C GLU A 70 -2.26 -2.99 -2.91
N ARG A 71 -2.46 -3.73 -1.81
CA ARG A 71 -1.57 -4.85 -1.45
C ARG A 71 -1.58 -5.97 -2.48
N LEU A 72 -2.70 -6.19 -3.20
CA LEU A 72 -2.75 -7.15 -4.31
C LEU A 72 -1.75 -6.79 -5.41
N PRO A 73 -1.87 -5.63 -6.10
CA PRO A 73 -0.94 -5.27 -7.17
C PRO A 73 0.49 -5.04 -6.65
N GLN A 74 0.68 -4.60 -5.41
CA GLN A 74 2.03 -4.43 -4.85
C GLN A 74 2.76 -5.75 -4.62
N PHE A 75 2.12 -6.75 -4.00
CA PHE A 75 2.74 -8.07 -3.85
C PHE A 75 2.92 -8.75 -5.20
N HIS A 76 2.01 -8.52 -6.15
CA HIS A 76 2.20 -8.98 -7.51
C HIS A 76 3.51 -8.42 -8.10
N MET A 77 3.63 -7.08 -8.16
CA MET A 77 4.79 -6.41 -8.73
C MET A 77 6.08 -6.73 -7.98
N LEU A 78 6.04 -6.79 -6.65
CA LEU A 78 7.21 -7.12 -5.82
C LEU A 78 7.79 -8.50 -6.16
N LEU A 79 6.96 -9.43 -6.62
CA LEU A 79 7.36 -10.78 -6.99
C LEU A 79 7.63 -10.96 -8.49
N THR A 80 7.17 -10.05 -9.35
CA THR A 80 7.31 -10.17 -10.82
C THR A 80 8.26 -9.17 -11.45
N LEU A 81 8.42 -7.98 -10.87
CA LEU A 81 9.22 -6.87 -11.41
C LEU A 81 10.50 -6.66 -10.59
N SER A 82 11.40 -5.82 -11.12
CA SER A 82 12.52 -5.34 -10.32
C SER A 82 12.03 -4.43 -9.17
N ILE A 83 12.84 -4.32 -8.12
CA ILE A 83 12.52 -3.47 -6.97
C ILE A 83 12.39 -1.99 -7.37
N SER A 84 13.23 -1.53 -8.30
CA SER A 84 13.20 -0.16 -8.82
C SER A 84 11.88 0.14 -9.54
N ASP A 85 11.44 -0.79 -10.40
CA ASP A 85 10.20 -0.63 -11.15
C ASP A 85 9.00 -0.57 -10.20
N THR A 86 8.97 -1.48 -9.22
CA THR A 86 7.92 -1.56 -8.21
C THR A 86 7.81 -0.26 -7.43
N LEU A 87 8.95 0.32 -7.01
CA LEU A 87 8.98 1.60 -6.27
C LEU A 87 8.52 2.78 -7.13
N ILE A 88 9.01 2.89 -8.36
CA ILE A 88 8.67 3.99 -9.28
C ILE A 88 7.17 3.97 -9.59
N ILE A 89 6.64 2.81 -9.97
CA ILE A 89 5.22 2.64 -10.28
C ILE A 89 4.35 3.03 -9.09
N ASN A 90 4.70 2.54 -7.89
CA ASN A 90 3.95 2.87 -6.68
C ASN A 90 4.07 4.34 -6.27
N ALA A 91 5.23 4.97 -6.46
CA ALA A 91 5.44 6.38 -6.16
C ALA A 91 4.62 7.28 -7.10
N ILE A 92 4.59 6.96 -8.40
CA ILE A 92 3.78 7.70 -9.39
C ILE A 92 2.29 7.55 -9.07
N ALA A 93 1.82 6.33 -8.82
CA ALA A 93 0.42 6.13 -8.43
C ALA A 93 0.08 6.87 -7.13
N ALA A 94 0.94 6.78 -6.11
CA ALA A 94 0.80 7.49 -4.83
C ALA A 94 0.73 9.01 -4.99
N LEU A 95 1.49 9.58 -5.92
CA LEU A 95 1.45 10.98 -6.28
C LEU A 95 0.10 11.37 -6.88
N MET A 96 -0.43 10.56 -7.81
CA MET A 96 -1.64 10.88 -8.57
C MET A 96 -2.93 10.74 -7.75
N MET A 97 -3.02 9.69 -6.91
CA MET A 97 -4.26 9.34 -6.19
C MET A 97 -4.96 10.52 -5.48
N PRO A 98 -4.26 11.36 -4.68
CA PRO A 98 -4.87 12.52 -4.03
C PRO A 98 -5.51 13.54 -4.96
N PHE A 99 -5.02 13.68 -6.18
CA PHE A 99 -5.51 14.68 -7.12
C PHE A 99 -6.75 14.20 -7.89
N LEU A 100 -6.96 12.89 -8.00
CA LEU A 100 -8.06 12.29 -8.77
C LEU A 100 -9.39 12.24 -8.00
N ASN A 101 -9.37 12.36 -6.67
CA ASN A 101 -10.59 12.24 -5.85
C ASN A 101 -10.77 13.43 -4.89
N LYS A 102 -11.80 14.23 -5.17
CA LYS A 102 -12.18 15.42 -4.39
C LYS A 102 -12.43 15.11 -2.91
N LYS A 103 -13.07 13.97 -2.60
CA LYS A 103 -13.34 13.54 -1.22
C LYS A 103 -12.05 13.15 -0.50
N TYR A 104 -11.15 12.42 -1.18
CA TYR A 104 -9.89 11.97 -0.59
C TYR A 104 -8.96 13.15 -0.23
N ARG A 105 -8.93 14.20 -1.06
CA ARG A 105 -8.22 15.46 -0.74
C ARG A 105 -9.00 16.44 0.14
N MET A 106 -10.19 16.07 0.61
CA MET A 106 -11.06 16.94 1.42
C MET A 106 -11.28 18.31 0.77
N ASP A 107 -11.43 18.33 -0.55
CA ASP A 107 -11.53 19.52 -1.38
C ASP A 107 -10.38 20.55 -1.25
N SER A 108 -9.18 20.11 -0.85
CA SER A 108 -8.01 20.99 -0.72
C SER A 108 -6.78 20.42 -1.42
N TYR A 109 -6.18 21.22 -2.32
CA TYR A 109 -4.92 20.84 -2.97
C TYR A 109 -3.75 20.77 -1.99
N SER A 110 -3.72 21.60 -0.94
CA SER A 110 -2.69 21.50 0.10
C SER A 110 -2.75 20.14 0.81
N ILE A 111 -3.95 19.63 1.09
CA ILE A 111 -4.12 18.28 1.67
C ILE A 111 -3.75 17.22 0.63
N ALA A 112 -4.04 17.44 -0.65
CA ALA A 112 -3.63 16.52 -1.72
C ALA A 112 -2.10 16.33 -1.75
N PHE A 113 -1.33 17.41 -1.69
CA PHE A 113 0.15 17.35 -1.62
C PHE A 113 0.65 16.60 -0.38
N LEU A 114 0.07 16.87 0.79
CA LEU A 114 0.45 16.18 2.03
C LEU A 114 0.17 14.68 1.96
N ARG A 115 -1.00 14.29 1.43
CA ARG A 115 -1.34 12.88 1.22
C ARG A 115 -0.44 12.23 0.18
N ALA A 116 -0.11 12.93 -0.91
CA ALA A 116 0.79 12.42 -1.94
C ALA A 116 2.17 12.12 -1.35
N GLY A 117 2.77 13.10 -0.66
CA GLY A 117 4.07 12.91 -0.01
C GLY A 117 4.05 11.79 1.03
N ASN A 118 3.00 11.71 1.86
CA ASN A 118 2.85 10.64 2.85
C ASN A 118 2.73 9.26 2.17
N ASN A 119 1.90 9.15 1.14
CA ASN A 119 1.65 7.89 0.44
C ASN A 119 2.89 7.41 -0.30
N ILE A 120 3.67 8.32 -0.91
CA ILE A 120 4.96 8.00 -1.52
C ILE A 120 5.91 7.43 -0.47
N ALA A 121 6.12 8.15 0.65
CA ALA A 121 7.01 7.70 1.71
C ALA A 121 6.58 6.35 2.28
N MET A 122 5.28 6.22 2.59
CA MET A 122 4.68 4.98 3.10
C MET A 122 4.89 3.81 2.14
N ASN A 123 4.57 3.98 0.86
CA ASN A 123 4.72 2.91 -0.13
C ASN A 123 6.19 2.51 -0.32
N ILE A 124 7.13 3.46 -0.27
CA ILE A 124 8.56 3.15 -0.31
C ILE A 124 8.97 2.30 0.88
N PHE A 125 8.68 2.72 2.12
CA PHE A 125 9.04 1.93 3.31
C PHE A 125 8.39 0.54 3.29
N LEU A 126 7.14 0.47 2.84
CA LEU A 126 6.42 -0.77 2.73
C LEU A 126 7.06 -1.72 1.72
N ILE A 127 7.29 -1.26 0.49
CA ILE A 127 7.86 -2.10 -0.57
C ILE A 127 9.27 -2.54 -0.19
N LEU A 128 10.11 -1.63 0.33
CA LEU A 128 11.46 -1.97 0.77
C LEU A 128 11.47 -2.95 1.93
N SER A 129 10.60 -2.79 2.93
CA SER A 129 10.53 -3.76 4.04
C SER A 129 10.09 -5.15 3.60
N GLY A 130 9.07 -5.24 2.73
CA GLY A 130 8.66 -6.51 2.13
C GLY A 130 9.78 -7.14 1.28
N TYR A 131 10.42 -6.34 0.44
CA TYR A 131 11.54 -6.76 -0.40
C TYR A 131 12.70 -7.31 0.41
N LEU A 132 13.17 -6.58 1.42
CA LEU A 132 14.31 -6.99 2.25
C LEU A 132 14.04 -8.31 2.98
N ILE A 133 12.83 -8.52 3.48
CA ILE A 133 12.44 -9.79 4.11
C ILE A 133 12.46 -10.93 3.09
N ILE A 134 11.85 -10.71 1.93
CA ILE A 134 11.76 -11.74 0.89
C ILE A 134 13.15 -12.08 0.36
N GLU A 135 13.96 -11.08 0.00
CA GLU A 135 15.33 -11.26 -0.50
C GLU A 135 16.24 -11.96 0.52
N TYR A 136 16.08 -11.65 1.81
CA TYR A 136 16.92 -12.25 2.85
C TYR A 136 16.64 -13.75 3.04
N PHE A 137 15.37 -14.17 2.96
CA PHE A 137 14.98 -15.54 3.27
C PHE A 137 14.69 -16.42 2.05
N LEU A 138 14.41 -15.83 0.88
CA LEU A 138 14.02 -16.51 -0.35
C LEU A 138 14.88 -16.03 -1.51
N GLU A 139 15.13 -16.94 -2.44
CA GLU A 139 15.70 -16.59 -3.73
C GLU A 139 14.59 -16.05 -4.64
N LEU A 140 14.85 -14.89 -5.24
CA LEU A 140 13.99 -14.29 -6.26
C LEU A 140 14.56 -14.62 -7.65
N PRO A 141 13.72 -15.00 -8.63
CA PRO A 141 12.27 -15.16 -8.54
C PRO A 141 11.86 -16.43 -7.78
N ILE A 142 10.74 -16.36 -7.03
CA ILE A 142 10.18 -17.55 -6.35
C ILE A 142 9.82 -18.60 -7.41
N THR A 143 10.40 -19.80 -7.29
CA THR A 143 10.18 -20.91 -8.23
C THR A 143 9.24 -22.00 -7.72
N SER A 144 8.97 -22.03 -6.41
CA SER A 144 8.07 -23.02 -5.80
C SER A 144 7.42 -22.50 -4.52
N LEU A 145 6.21 -23.01 -4.25
CA LEU A 145 5.48 -22.79 -3.00
C LEU A 145 5.84 -23.87 -1.99
N SER A 146 6.92 -23.66 -1.26
CA SER A 146 7.24 -24.44 -0.06
C SER A 146 6.55 -23.85 1.17
N VAL A 147 6.46 -24.63 2.26
CA VAL A 147 6.00 -24.12 3.56
C VAL A 147 6.82 -22.91 4.03
N LYS A 148 8.15 -22.95 3.80
CA LYS A 148 9.04 -21.80 4.07
C LYS A 148 8.62 -20.57 3.27
N THR A 149 8.33 -20.73 1.97
CA THR A 149 7.88 -19.65 1.09
C THR A 149 6.63 -18.97 1.66
N VAL A 150 5.64 -19.77 2.07
CA VAL A 150 4.38 -19.26 2.66
C VAL A 150 4.65 -18.46 3.95
N PHE A 151 5.46 -18.99 4.85
CA PHE A 151 5.79 -18.29 6.11
C PHE A 151 6.54 -16.98 5.88
N VAL A 152 7.51 -16.94 4.97
CA VAL A 152 8.26 -15.71 4.66
C VAL A 152 7.33 -14.66 4.04
N LEU A 153 6.47 -15.06 3.10
CA LEU A 153 5.52 -14.13 2.49
C LEU A 153 4.50 -13.59 3.50
N LEU A 154 4.03 -14.45 4.42
CA LEU A 154 3.17 -14.01 5.52
C LEU A 154 3.90 -13.04 6.46
N PHE A 155 5.17 -13.31 6.78
CA PHE A 155 5.98 -12.43 7.61
C PHE A 155 6.19 -11.07 6.94
N ALA A 156 6.54 -11.05 5.64
CA ALA A 156 6.63 -9.83 4.85
C ALA A 156 5.29 -9.07 4.85
N ALA A 157 4.17 -9.77 4.66
CA ALA A 157 2.83 -9.18 4.72
C ALA A 157 2.54 -8.50 6.06
N ILE A 158 2.84 -9.17 7.17
CA ILE A 158 2.65 -8.60 8.51
C ILE A 158 3.50 -7.35 8.71
N VAL A 159 4.78 -7.39 8.33
CA VAL A 159 5.68 -6.22 8.46
C VAL A 159 5.21 -5.06 7.58
N THR A 160 4.84 -5.32 6.33
CA THR A 160 4.28 -4.29 5.44
C THR A 160 3.03 -3.65 6.04
N GLN A 161 2.16 -4.45 6.67
CA GLN A 161 0.95 -3.93 7.30
C GLN A 161 1.23 -3.10 8.56
N ILE A 162 2.24 -3.49 9.36
CA ILE A 162 2.70 -2.67 10.50
C ILE A 162 3.17 -1.30 10.00
N VAL A 163 3.98 -1.26 8.94
CA VAL A 163 4.46 0.00 8.33
C VAL A 163 3.28 0.86 7.84
N ASN A 164 2.31 0.25 7.14
CA ASN A 164 1.10 0.91 6.66
C ASN A 164 0.32 1.57 7.81
N VAL A 165 0.09 0.83 8.90
CA VAL A 165 -0.60 1.34 10.10
C VAL A 165 0.17 2.47 10.74
N ILE A 166 1.49 2.35 10.92
CA ILE A 166 2.34 3.40 11.52
C ILE A 166 2.21 4.70 10.74
N HIS A 167 2.29 4.66 9.40
CA HIS A 167 2.16 5.84 8.56
C HIS A 167 0.75 6.44 8.60
N MET A 168 -0.30 5.61 8.53
CA MET A 168 -1.68 6.09 8.65
C MET A 168 -1.93 6.77 9.99
N VAL A 169 -1.56 6.13 11.10
CA VAL A 169 -1.73 6.67 12.45
C VAL A 169 -0.88 7.92 12.64
N GLY A 170 0.37 7.93 12.17
CA GLY A 170 1.27 9.07 12.23
C GLY A 170 0.66 10.28 11.53
N PHE A 171 0.30 10.14 10.26
CA PHE A 171 -0.29 11.21 9.46
C PHE A 171 -1.55 11.80 10.13
N ILE A 172 -2.46 10.94 10.59
CA ILE A 172 -3.70 11.36 11.24
C ILE A 172 -3.42 12.01 12.58
N ASN A 173 -2.48 11.52 13.38
CA ASN A 173 -2.17 12.13 14.66
C ASN A 173 -1.62 13.56 14.52
N PHE A 174 -0.80 13.80 13.49
CA PHE A 174 -0.26 15.13 13.20
C PHE A 174 -1.27 16.07 12.54
N TYR A 175 -2.19 15.53 11.72
CA TYR A 175 -3.22 16.32 11.02
C TYR A 175 -4.51 16.53 11.83
N ASN A 176 -5.04 15.48 12.47
CA ASN A 176 -6.27 15.46 13.25
C ASN A 176 -6.20 14.46 14.43
N LYS A 177 -5.78 14.95 15.61
CA LYS A 177 -5.57 14.18 16.85
C LYS A 177 -6.71 13.26 17.31
N LYS A 178 -7.96 13.47 16.85
CA LYS A 178 -9.11 12.68 17.28
C LYS A 178 -9.41 11.47 16.39
N GLY A 179 -8.78 11.36 15.21
CA GLY A 179 -9.13 10.36 14.19
C GLY A 179 -8.46 8.98 14.34
N TYR A 180 -7.36 8.85 15.08
CA TYR A 180 -6.52 7.63 15.05
C TYR A 180 -7.22 6.39 15.63
N LYS A 181 -8.08 6.55 16.64
CA LYS A 181 -8.81 5.44 17.28
C LYS A 181 -9.71 4.67 16.30
N LEU A 182 -10.18 5.36 15.25
CA LEU A 182 -11.06 4.78 14.23
C LEU A 182 -10.29 3.91 13.23
N VAL A 183 -8.98 4.13 13.10
CA VAL A 183 -8.08 3.38 12.21
C VAL A 183 -7.51 2.15 12.88
N MET A 184 -7.42 2.17 14.21
CA MET A 184 -6.85 1.11 15.05
C MET A 184 -7.84 -0.03 15.35
N THR A 185 -8.96 -0.13 14.63
CA THR A 185 -9.86 -1.28 14.81
C THR A 185 -9.23 -2.52 14.14
N PRO A 186 -9.26 -3.71 14.77
CA PRO A 186 -8.63 -4.90 14.20
C PRO A 186 -9.09 -5.21 12.76
N LYS A 187 -10.39 -5.04 12.49
CA LYS A 187 -10.98 -5.19 11.15
C LYS A 187 -10.22 -4.33 10.12
N MET A 188 -9.92 -3.08 10.45
CA MET A 188 -9.20 -2.15 9.57
C MET A 188 -7.71 -2.46 9.47
N MET A 189 -7.09 -2.85 10.58
CA MET A 189 -5.67 -3.18 10.62
C MET A 189 -5.35 -4.45 9.82
N PHE A 190 -6.30 -5.35 9.61
CA PHE A 190 -6.07 -6.63 8.93
C PHE A 190 -6.77 -6.75 7.57
N MET A 191 -7.66 -5.84 7.17
CA MET A 191 -8.40 -5.94 5.91
C MET A 191 -7.47 -6.03 4.69
N ASP A 192 -6.37 -5.27 4.72
CA ASP A 192 -5.40 -5.24 3.62
C ASP A 192 -4.66 -6.59 3.45
N LEU A 193 -4.54 -7.40 4.51
CA LEU A 193 -3.87 -8.71 4.45
C LEU A 193 -4.65 -9.74 3.63
N VAL A 194 -5.97 -9.58 3.50
CA VAL A 194 -6.83 -10.50 2.73
C VAL A 194 -6.46 -10.47 1.24
N PHE A 195 -5.87 -9.36 0.77
CA PHE A 195 -5.44 -9.19 -0.62
C PHE A 195 -4.08 -9.81 -0.95
N VAL A 196 -3.25 -10.04 0.07
CA VAL A 196 -1.88 -10.52 -0.13
C VAL A 196 -1.85 -11.90 -0.81
N PRO A 197 -2.63 -12.92 -0.37
CA PRO A 197 -2.67 -14.21 -1.05
C PRO A 197 -3.02 -14.10 -2.54
N VAL A 198 -3.98 -13.25 -2.90
CA VAL A 198 -4.38 -13.04 -4.30
C VAL A 198 -3.24 -12.42 -5.11
N GLY A 199 -2.55 -11.40 -4.55
CA GLY A 199 -1.38 -10.79 -5.17
C GLY A 199 -0.25 -11.79 -5.40
N VAL A 200 0.10 -12.57 -4.37
CA VAL A 200 1.13 -13.63 -4.44
C VAL A 200 0.77 -14.69 -5.49
N LEU A 201 -0.44 -15.24 -5.43
CA LEU A 201 -0.85 -16.32 -6.33
C LEU A 201 -0.94 -15.82 -7.78
N SER A 202 -1.35 -14.57 -8.00
CA SER A 202 -1.33 -13.97 -9.33
C SER A 202 0.09 -13.82 -9.89
N ALA A 203 1.08 -13.46 -9.06
CA ALA A 203 2.48 -13.42 -9.47
C ALA A 203 3.06 -14.79 -9.80
N LEU A 204 2.62 -15.83 -9.08
CA LEU A 204 3.04 -17.20 -9.36
C LEU A 204 2.40 -17.73 -10.64
N LEU A 205 1.12 -17.45 -10.89
CA LEU A 205 0.45 -17.82 -12.15
C LEU A 205 1.04 -17.12 -13.37
N TYR A 206 1.58 -15.91 -13.19
CA TYR A 206 2.33 -15.23 -14.25
C TYR A 206 3.59 -16.01 -14.67
N LYS A 207 4.17 -16.82 -13.77
CA LYS A 207 5.42 -17.57 -14.01
C LYS A 207 5.22 -19.07 -14.21
N PHE A 208 4.16 -19.65 -13.66
CA PHE A 208 3.91 -21.09 -13.64
C PHE A 208 2.50 -21.41 -14.11
N ASP A 209 2.40 -22.36 -15.05
CA ASP A 209 1.14 -22.98 -15.44
C ASP A 209 0.83 -24.18 -14.53
N ASP A 210 0.42 -23.92 -13.27
CA ASP A 210 0.01 -24.96 -12.31
C ASP A 210 -1.47 -24.80 -11.92
N LYS A 211 -2.28 -25.81 -12.26
CA LYS A 211 -3.72 -25.89 -11.98
C LYS A 211 -4.06 -25.77 -10.48
N ARG A 212 -3.17 -26.20 -9.59
CA ARG A 212 -3.36 -26.09 -8.14
C ARG A 212 -3.22 -24.65 -7.67
N ILE A 213 -2.24 -23.92 -8.21
CA ILE A 213 -2.07 -22.48 -7.94
C ILE A 213 -3.29 -21.72 -8.46
N PHE A 214 -3.80 -22.11 -9.64
CA PHE A 214 -5.03 -21.51 -10.18
C PHE A 214 -6.26 -21.78 -9.29
N GLY A 215 -6.44 -23.02 -8.83
CA GLY A 215 -7.50 -23.36 -7.88
C GLY A 215 -7.43 -22.56 -6.58
N LEU A 216 -6.23 -22.41 -6.00
CA LEU A 216 -6.00 -21.56 -4.82
C LEU A 216 -6.30 -20.08 -5.11
N PHE A 217 -5.89 -19.58 -6.27
CA PHE A 217 -6.18 -18.20 -6.69
C PHE A 217 -7.69 -17.95 -6.75
N CYS A 218 -8.44 -18.82 -7.44
CA CYS A 218 -9.90 -18.73 -7.50
C CYS A 218 -10.54 -18.77 -6.11
N PHE A 219 -10.07 -19.68 -5.24
CA PHE A 219 -10.56 -19.78 -3.85
C PHE A 219 -10.36 -18.46 -3.08
N PHE A 220 -9.17 -17.86 -3.13
CA PHE A 220 -8.91 -16.60 -2.43
C PHE A 220 -9.63 -15.40 -3.05
N VAL A 221 -9.82 -15.38 -4.37
CA VAL A 221 -10.68 -14.37 -5.02
C VAL A 221 -12.11 -14.47 -4.48
N VAL A 222 -12.66 -15.68 -4.37
CA VAL A 222 -13.99 -15.88 -3.80
C VAL A 222 -14.04 -15.45 -2.32
N LEU A 223 -13.04 -15.78 -1.51
CA LEU A 223 -12.94 -15.30 -0.12
C LEU A 223 -12.90 -13.77 -0.02
N VAL A 224 -12.15 -13.11 -0.90
CA VAL A 224 -12.12 -11.65 -1.00
C VAL A 224 -13.51 -11.10 -1.31
N LEU A 225 -14.22 -11.68 -2.30
CA LEU A 225 -15.60 -11.29 -2.64
C LEU A 225 -16.58 -11.47 -1.48
N PHE A 226 -16.50 -12.59 -0.75
CA PHE A 226 -17.32 -12.80 0.45
C PHE A 226 -17.01 -11.80 1.57
N SER A 227 -15.72 -11.56 1.81
CA SER A 227 -15.27 -10.56 2.80
C SER A 227 -15.82 -9.17 2.46
N PHE A 228 -15.87 -8.83 1.17
CA PHE A 228 -16.49 -7.60 0.70
C PHE A 228 -17.99 -7.55 0.87
N ASN A 229 -18.71 -8.62 0.54
CA ASN A 229 -20.16 -8.67 0.67
C ASN A 229 -20.58 -8.48 2.14
N SER A 230 -19.90 -9.16 3.07
CA SER A 230 -20.13 -8.99 4.51
C SER A 230 -19.86 -7.55 4.96
N PHE A 231 -18.75 -6.95 4.50
CA PHE A 231 -18.39 -5.58 4.85
C PHE A 231 -19.43 -4.54 4.38
N MET A 232 -19.98 -4.72 3.18
CA MET A 232 -20.97 -3.82 2.61
C MET A 232 -22.34 -3.97 3.28
N SER A 233 -22.70 -5.18 3.70
CA SER A 233 -23.96 -5.45 4.41
C SER A 233 -24.02 -4.76 5.77
N ASP A 234 -22.92 -4.77 6.55
CA ASP A 234 -22.84 -4.06 7.85
C ASP A 234 -23.13 -2.55 7.71
N LYS A 235 -22.59 -1.90 6.67
CA LYS A 235 -22.79 -0.46 6.42
C LYS A 235 -24.22 -0.08 6.02
N LEU A 236 -24.98 -1.03 5.47
CA LEU A 236 -26.39 -0.81 5.13
C LEU A 236 -27.28 -0.93 6.37
N LEU A 237 -26.89 -1.74 7.36
CA LEU A 237 -27.59 -1.88 8.63
C LEU A 237 -27.36 -0.68 9.56
N ASP A 238 -26.15 -0.09 9.58
CA ASP A 238 -25.84 1.12 10.37
C ASP A 238 -26.45 2.43 9.82
N ARG A 239 -27.15 2.37 8.67
CA ARG A 239 -27.81 3.52 8.03
C ARG A 239 -29.33 3.54 8.20
N ASN A 240 -29.91 2.52 8.83
CA ASN A 240 -31.32 2.42 9.20
C ASN A 240 -31.47 2.54 10.72
#